data_AF-A0AAE0Q111-F1
#
_entry.id   AF-A0AAE0Q111-F1
#
_cell.length_a   1.000
_cell.length_b   1.000
_cell.length_c   1.000
_cell.angle_alpha   90.00
_cell.angle_beta   90.00
_cell.angle_gamma   90.00
#
_symmetry.space_group_name_H-M   'P 1'
#
loop_
_entity.id
_entity.type
_entity.pdbx_description
1 polymer ?
#
loop_
_entity_poly.entity_id
_entity_poly.type
_entity_poly.pdbx_seq_one_letter_code
_entity_poly.pdbx_strand_id
1 'polypeptide(L)'
;MNPGHRPVLVLIWLWPFNQTFELDLCSSLFNIHGCVLTANRDFIEKADGVLIHHRDIAWDASNLPWILRPPHQKWIWMNSESPSNTARIPGLDDLFNVSLSYRRDADIRVPYGSLVPVHDGFEDFVDFLPSEKDKLVCWIVSNYKPEHRRVQYYEQLSKYVQIHVYGEFFERRVSEQEYKDIISSCKFYLSFENSAHKDYITEKLFNAMDLGAVPVVFGPSRKNYERFVPGDAFIHVDDFPSMRALAKYLFLLHRNQALYLRYFRWRRRFQVKTAYFPVENACLSCEYIRQNRQYQVLTNLYR
;
A
#
# COMPACT_ATOMS: atom_id res chain seq x y z
N MET A 1 -16.58 -2.44 28.85
CA MET A 1 -16.43 -1.07 28.33
C MET A 1 -15.99 -0.19 29.50
N ASN A 2 -14.87 0.54 29.39
CA ASN A 2 -14.47 1.48 30.45
C ASN A 2 -15.46 2.66 30.45
N PRO A 3 -16.24 2.91 31.51
CA PRO A 3 -17.38 3.84 31.47
C PRO A 3 -17.01 5.34 31.43
N GLY A 4 -15.74 5.70 31.21
CA GLY A 4 -15.22 7.03 31.53
C GLY A 4 -14.74 7.88 30.36
N HIS A 5 -14.87 7.48 29.10
CA HIS A 5 -14.40 8.28 27.97
C HIS A 5 -15.47 8.49 26.92
N ARG A 6 -15.73 9.78 26.60
CA ARG A 6 -16.61 10.17 25.49
C ARG A 6 -16.13 9.53 24.17
N PRO A 7 -17.04 9.09 23.29
CA PRO A 7 -16.68 8.65 21.94
C PRO A 7 -15.87 9.72 21.20
N VAL A 8 -14.95 9.28 20.34
CA VAL A 8 -14.18 10.16 19.46
C VAL A 8 -14.97 10.40 18.18
N LEU A 9 -15.17 11.67 17.83
CA LEU A 9 -15.83 12.08 16.60
C LEU A 9 -14.79 12.42 15.53
N VAL A 10 -14.79 11.67 14.42
CA VAL A 10 -13.92 11.94 13.26
C VAL A 10 -14.78 12.38 12.07
N LEU A 11 -14.50 13.58 11.57
CA LEU A 11 -15.11 14.13 10.36
C LEU A 11 -14.26 13.76 9.14
N ILE A 12 -14.84 13.02 8.20
CA ILE A 12 -14.26 12.77 6.88
C ILE A 12 -14.58 14.00 6.01
N TRP A 13 -13.60 14.88 5.83
CA TRP A 13 -13.78 16.13 5.12
C TRP A 13 -13.64 15.99 3.61
N LEU A 14 -12.63 15.21 3.19
CA LEU A 14 -12.41 14.79 1.80
C LEU A 14 -12.31 13.27 1.75
N TRP A 15 -13.24 12.66 1.03
CA TRP A 15 -13.26 11.23 0.76
C TRP A 15 -12.16 10.86 -0.24
N PRO A 16 -11.33 9.83 0.04
CA PRO A 16 -10.32 9.43 -0.91
C PRO A 16 -10.92 9.00 -2.24
N PHE A 17 -10.62 9.74 -3.31
CA PHE A 17 -11.12 9.51 -4.66
C PHE A 17 -12.65 9.41 -4.75
N ASN A 18 -13.37 10.16 -3.90
CA ASN A 18 -14.84 10.09 -3.75
C ASN A 18 -15.40 8.70 -3.38
N GLN A 19 -14.57 7.78 -2.87
CA GLN A 19 -15.02 6.47 -2.40
C GLN A 19 -15.61 6.58 -1.00
N THR A 20 -16.93 6.35 -0.87
CA THR A 20 -17.65 6.34 0.41
C THR A 20 -17.79 4.91 0.97
N PHE A 21 -18.12 4.81 2.26
CA PHE A 21 -18.35 3.54 2.96
C PHE A 21 -19.27 3.73 4.17
N GLU A 22 -19.80 2.63 4.70
CA GLU A 22 -20.64 2.63 5.91
C GLU A 22 -19.84 3.08 7.15
N LEU A 23 -20.35 4.09 7.86
CA LEU A 23 -19.57 4.81 8.88
C LEU A 23 -19.43 4.06 10.23
N ASP A 24 -20.10 2.92 10.40
CA ASP A 24 -20.13 2.11 11.63
C ASP A 24 -19.22 0.87 11.58
N LEU A 25 -18.43 0.70 10.52
CA LEU A 25 -17.59 -0.47 10.28
C LEU A 25 -16.40 -0.64 11.23
N CYS A 26 -16.03 0.39 12.01
CA CYS A 26 -14.82 0.33 12.85
C CYS A 26 -14.87 -0.75 13.92
N SER A 27 -16.04 -0.97 14.53
CA SER A 27 -16.21 -2.00 15.55
C SER A 27 -16.19 -3.40 14.93
N SER A 28 -16.92 -3.60 13.83
CA SER A 28 -17.10 -4.93 13.23
C SER A 28 -15.84 -5.42 12.50
N LEU A 29 -15.12 -4.55 11.79
CA LEU A 29 -13.97 -4.94 10.98
C LEU A 29 -12.63 -4.85 11.72
N PHE A 30 -12.50 -3.92 12.68
CA PHE A 30 -11.21 -3.63 13.33
C PHE A 30 -11.25 -3.74 14.86
N ASN A 31 -12.41 -4.09 15.45
CA ASN A 31 -12.60 -4.14 16.90
C ASN A 31 -12.28 -2.79 17.59
N ILE A 32 -12.49 -1.67 16.88
CA ILE A 32 -12.28 -0.31 17.37
C ILE A 32 -13.60 0.24 17.89
N HIS A 33 -13.67 0.44 19.20
CA HIS A 33 -14.86 0.89 19.93
C HIS A 33 -14.77 2.35 20.38
N GLY A 34 -15.92 3.00 20.56
CA GLY A 34 -15.98 4.40 20.98
C GLY A 34 -15.60 5.36 19.86
N CYS A 35 -15.86 4.97 18.61
CA CYS A 35 -15.62 5.77 17.43
C CYS A 35 -16.95 6.19 16.78
N VAL A 36 -17.04 7.45 16.38
CA VAL A 36 -18.14 7.98 15.58
C VAL A 36 -17.53 8.64 14.36
N LEU A 37 -17.75 8.05 13.18
CA LEU A 37 -17.38 8.67 11.91
C LEU A 37 -18.56 9.47 11.37
N THR A 38 -18.28 10.63 10.74
CA THR A 38 -19.29 11.44 10.06
C THR A 38 -18.70 12.09 8.82
N ALA A 39 -19.54 12.38 7.83
CA ALA A 39 -19.21 13.25 6.69
C ALA A 39 -20.03 14.54 6.66
N ASN A 40 -20.86 14.78 7.70
CA ASN A 40 -21.59 16.02 7.83
C ASN A 40 -20.65 17.14 8.30
N ARG A 41 -20.40 18.10 7.41
CA ARG A 41 -19.48 19.24 7.62
C ARG A 41 -19.92 20.18 8.75
N ASP A 42 -21.18 20.16 9.15
CA ASP A 42 -21.69 20.94 10.29
C ASP A 42 -21.02 20.55 11.63
N PHE A 43 -20.38 19.37 11.67
CA PHE A 43 -19.65 18.89 12.84
C PHE A 43 -18.20 19.37 12.92
N ILE A 44 -17.73 20.21 11.99
CA ILE A 44 -16.33 20.66 11.95
C ILE A 44 -15.85 21.29 13.27
N GLU A 45 -16.68 22.04 13.99
CA GLU A 45 -16.29 22.63 15.27
C GLU A 45 -16.35 21.63 16.45
N LYS A 46 -17.09 20.54 16.29
CA LYS A 46 -17.32 19.52 17.34
C LYS A 46 -16.44 18.29 17.19
N ALA A 47 -15.90 18.05 16.01
CA ALA A 47 -15.10 16.86 15.73
C ALA A 47 -13.77 16.88 16.50
N ASP A 48 -13.37 15.74 17.05
CA ASP A 48 -12.05 15.56 17.65
C ASP A 48 -10.97 15.42 16.57
N GLY A 49 -11.34 14.95 15.37
CA GLY A 49 -10.44 14.85 14.22
C GLY A 49 -11.10 15.14 12.89
N VAL A 50 -10.30 15.63 11.94
CA VAL A 50 -10.70 15.93 10.57
C VAL A 50 -9.76 15.20 9.62
N LEU A 51 -10.30 14.22 8.91
CA LEU A 51 -9.55 13.43 7.93
C LEU A 51 -9.65 14.08 6.55
N ILE A 52 -8.50 14.41 5.97
CA ILE A 52 -8.39 15.11 4.69
C ILE A 52 -7.44 14.32 3.78
N HIS A 53 -7.99 13.78 2.69
CA HIS A 53 -7.19 13.09 1.69
C HIS A 53 -6.49 14.06 0.74
N HIS A 54 -5.17 13.95 0.62
CA HIS A 54 -4.34 14.89 -0.10
C HIS A 54 -4.67 15.00 -1.60
N ARG A 55 -4.97 13.87 -2.27
CA ARG A 55 -5.21 13.85 -3.72
C ARG A 55 -6.52 14.52 -4.14
N ASP A 56 -7.42 14.76 -3.19
CA ASP A 56 -8.70 15.43 -3.41
C ASP A 56 -8.68 16.90 -2.97
N ILE A 57 -7.54 17.42 -2.49
CA ILE A 57 -7.39 18.84 -2.18
C ILE A 57 -7.31 19.63 -3.49
N ALA A 58 -8.13 20.67 -3.61
CA ALA A 58 -8.09 21.59 -4.75
C ALA A 58 -6.78 22.39 -4.77
N TRP A 59 -6.30 22.75 -5.96
CA TRP A 59 -5.03 23.48 -6.14
C TRP A 59 -4.96 24.84 -5.44
N ASP A 60 -6.13 25.44 -5.19
CA ASP A 60 -6.30 26.72 -4.51
C ASP A 60 -6.72 26.57 -3.03
N ALA A 61 -6.73 25.34 -2.51
CA ALA A 61 -7.19 24.98 -1.17
C ALA A 61 -8.65 25.39 -0.86
N SER A 62 -9.45 25.76 -1.87
CA SER A 62 -10.83 26.25 -1.71
C SER A 62 -11.79 25.23 -1.08
N ASN A 63 -11.43 23.96 -1.15
CA ASN A 63 -12.24 22.87 -0.61
C ASN A 63 -11.77 22.39 0.78
N LEU A 64 -10.86 23.10 1.45
CA LEU A 64 -10.45 22.84 2.82
C LEU A 64 -11.35 23.60 3.82
N PRO A 65 -11.33 23.24 5.12
CA PRO A 65 -12.06 24.00 6.12
C PRO A 65 -11.46 25.41 6.28
N TRP A 66 -12.32 26.44 6.25
CA TRP A 66 -11.92 27.85 6.36
C TRP A 66 -11.72 28.33 7.81
N ILE A 67 -11.90 27.43 8.78
CA ILE A 67 -11.78 27.76 10.21
C ILE A 67 -10.34 27.59 10.70
N LEU A 68 -9.98 28.36 11.73
CA LEU A 68 -8.75 28.06 12.48
C LEU A 68 -8.95 26.76 13.25
N ARG A 69 -8.07 25.77 13.03
CA ARG A 69 -8.14 24.47 13.71
C ARG A 69 -8.18 24.67 15.24
N PRO A 70 -9.22 24.19 15.94
CA PRO A 70 -9.28 24.22 17.39
C PRO A 70 -8.08 23.47 18.01
N PRO A 71 -7.49 23.94 19.14
CA PRO A 71 -6.29 23.32 19.72
C PRO A 71 -6.43 21.83 20.09
N HIS A 72 -7.64 21.39 20.41
CA HIS A 72 -7.94 19.99 20.76
C HIS A 72 -8.19 19.10 19.53
N GLN A 73 -8.41 19.69 18.35
CA GLN A 73 -8.79 18.98 17.14
C GLN A 73 -7.55 18.56 16.35
N LYS A 74 -7.58 17.32 15.82
CA LYS A 74 -6.50 16.77 14.99
C LYS A 74 -6.87 16.83 13.52
N TRP A 75 -6.12 17.61 12.73
CA TRP A 75 -6.24 17.60 11.29
C TRP A 75 -5.24 16.59 10.73
N ILE A 76 -5.79 15.54 10.16
CA ILE A 76 -5.05 14.37 9.68
C ILE A 76 -4.84 14.51 8.18
N TRP A 77 -3.59 14.65 7.80
CA TRP A 77 -3.16 14.60 6.42
C TRP A 77 -3.03 13.14 5.99
N MET A 78 -3.93 12.70 5.10
CA MET A 78 -3.91 11.35 4.55
C MET A 78 -3.34 11.35 3.14
N ASN A 79 -2.26 10.59 2.93
CA ASN A 79 -1.71 10.38 1.59
C ASN A 79 -1.03 9.00 1.51
N SER A 80 -1.44 8.20 0.53
CA SER A 80 -0.81 6.90 0.26
C SER A 80 0.16 6.94 -0.93
N GLU A 81 0.24 8.06 -1.65
CA GLU A 81 1.10 8.20 -2.82
C GLU A 81 2.53 8.60 -2.45
N SER A 82 3.48 8.20 -3.29
CA SER A 82 4.89 8.54 -3.18
C SER A 82 5.18 10.04 -3.35
N PRO A 83 6.28 10.57 -2.77
CA PRO A 83 6.67 11.97 -2.94
C PRO A 83 6.78 12.42 -4.40
N SER A 84 7.31 11.58 -5.30
CA SER A 84 7.43 11.93 -6.74
C SER A 84 6.10 12.09 -7.45
N ASN A 85 5.02 11.51 -6.93
CA ASN A 85 3.67 11.56 -7.49
C ASN A 85 2.71 12.36 -6.61
N THR A 86 3.24 13.10 -5.64
CA THR A 86 2.49 13.96 -4.72
C THR A 86 2.83 15.41 -5.05
N ALA A 87 1.87 16.14 -5.60
CA ALA A 87 2.05 17.56 -5.90
C ALA A 87 2.12 18.38 -4.61
N ARG A 88 3.01 19.38 -4.58
CA ARG A 88 3.04 20.34 -3.48
C ARG A 88 1.96 21.40 -3.70
N ILE A 89 1.06 21.54 -2.73
CA ILE A 89 -0.01 22.54 -2.77
C ILE A 89 0.42 23.67 -1.83
N PRO A 90 0.59 24.92 -2.32
CA PRO A 90 0.98 26.04 -1.49
C PRO A 90 0.01 26.25 -0.32
N GLY A 91 0.55 26.56 0.86
CA GLY A 91 -0.26 26.86 2.05
C GLY A 91 -0.77 25.64 2.82
N LEU A 92 -0.41 24.42 2.44
CA LEU A 92 -0.69 23.23 3.25
C LEU A 92 0.29 23.05 4.42
N ASP A 93 1.49 23.62 4.32
CA ASP A 93 2.47 23.58 5.40
C ASP A 93 1.86 24.16 6.68
N ASP A 94 2.13 23.52 7.82
CA ASP A 94 1.59 23.84 9.17
C ASP A 94 0.07 23.65 9.38
N LEU A 95 -0.70 23.30 8.34
CA LEU A 95 -2.16 23.12 8.45
C LEU A 95 -2.54 21.84 9.23
N PHE A 96 -1.76 20.79 9.04
CA PHE A 96 -2.01 19.47 9.63
C PHE A 96 -1.15 19.23 10.88
N ASN A 97 -1.59 18.34 11.76
CA ASN A 97 -0.82 17.94 12.94
C ASN A 97 -0.63 16.44 13.08
N VAL A 98 -1.26 15.65 12.21
CA VAL A 98 -1.14 14.20 12.19
C VAL A 98 -0.94 13.74 10.76
N SER A 99 0.05 12.88 10.56
CA SER A 99 0.34 12.23 9.29
C SER A 99 -0.26 10.82 9.24
N LEU A 100 -0.99 10.52 8.17
CA LEU A 100 -1.51 9.19 7.88
C LEU A 100 -1.00 8.74 6.50
N SER A 101 -0.06 7.79 6.49
CA SER A 101 0.51 7.25 5.25
C SER A 101 1.08 5.83 5.40
N TYR A 102 1.67 5.31 4.33
CA TYR A 102 2.40 4.03 4.33
C TYR A 102 3.74 4.09 5.09
N ARG A 103 4.28 5.30 5.32
CA ARG A 103 5.63 5.51 5.87
C ARG A 103 5.69 5.00 7.30
N ARG A 104 6.83 4.40 7.68
CA ARG A 104 7.02 3.87 9.04
C ARG A 104 7.11 4.92 10.12
N ASP A 105 7.46 6.15 9.73
CA ASP A 105 7.58 7.32 10.58
C ASP A 105 6.35 8.24 10.51
N ALA A 106 5.25 7.78 9.91
CA ALA A 106 3.95 8.44 10.04
C ALA A 106 3.35 8.23 11.43
N ASP A 107 2.54 9.18 11.89
CA ASP A 107 1.81 9.09 13.16
C ASP A 107 0.79 7.94 13.14
N ILE A 108 0.07 7.82 12.02
CA ILE A 108 -0.85 6.74 11.73
C ILE A 108 -0.32 6.00 10.50
N ARG A 109 0.14 4.77 10.72
CA ARG A 109 0.73 3.96 9.67
C ARG A 109 -0.30 3.00 9.07
N VAL A 110 -0.58 3.16 7.77
CA VAL A 110 -1.41 2.24 6.98
C VAL A 110 -0.64 1.87 5.71
N PRO A 111 0.15 0.78 5.72
CA PRO A 111 0.83 0.29 4.52
C PRO A 111 -0.18 -0.38 3.58
N TYR A 112 0.16 -0.57 2.30
CA TYR A 112 -0.72 -1.26 1.35
C TYR A 112 -0.96 -2.74 1.70
N GLY A 113 -0.03 -3.34 2.43
CA GLY A 113 -0.17 -4.67 2.97
C GLY A 113 0.90 -4.98 4.03
N SER A 114 0.76 -6.13 4.65
CA SER A 114 1.69 -6.63 5.68
C SER A 114 1.68 -8.16 5.72
N LEU A 115 2.71 -8.73 6.34
CA LEU A 115 2.72 -10.16 6.69
C LEU A 115 2.28 -10.31 8.15
N VAL A 116 1.25 -11.10 8.38
CA VAL A 116 0.72 -11.42 9.72
C VAL A 116 0.95 -12.90 10.03
N PRO A 117 1.23 -13.28 11.30
CA PRO A 117 1.37 -14.68 11.66
C PRO A 117 0.12 -15.49 11.31
N VAL A 118 0.32 -16.74 10.89
CA VAL A 118 -0.79 -17.69 10.73
C VAL A 118 -1.21 -18.17 12.13
N HIS A 119 -2.49 -18.03 12.48
CA HIS A 119 -2.98 -18.27 13.84
C HIS A 119 -3.35 -19.72 14.13
N ASP A 120 -3.63 -20.52 13.09
CA ASP A 120 -3.96 -21.94 13.20
C ASP A 120 -2.88 -22.78 12.51
N GLY A 121 -2.56 -23.91 13.12
CA GLY A 121 -1.34 -24.70 12.86
C GLY A 121 -1.07 -24.99 11.40
N PHE A 122 0.23 -25.05 11.06
CA PHE A 122 0.82 -25.60 9.84
C PHE A 122 -0.22 -26.12 8.84
N GLU A 123 -0.76 -25.26 7.96
CA GLU A 123 -1.13 -25.75 6.64
C GLU A 123 0.15 -26.33 6.07
N ASP A 124 0.12 -27.63 5.73
CA ASP A 124 1.29 -28.31 5.25
C ASP A 124 1.80 -27.53 4.03
N PHE A 125 3.11 -27.35 3.91
CA PHE A 125 3.72 -26.63 2.78
C PHE A 125 3.26 -27.16 1.40
N VAL A 126 2.70 -28.37 1.39
CA VAL A 126 2.07 -29.06 0.26
C VAL A 126 0.78 -28.37 -0.20
N ASP A 127 -0.04 -27.85 0.70
CA ASP A 127 -1.32 -27.20 0.37
C ASP A 127 -1.13 -25.85 -0.31
N PHE A 128 0.05 -25.23 -0.14
CA PHE A 128 0.43 -24.00 -0.80
C PHE A 128 1.24 -24.20 -2.09
N LEU A 129 1.39 -25.41 -2.64
CA LEU A 129 2.07 -25.53 -3.92
C LEU A 129 1.39 -24.60 -4.95
N PRO A 130 2.11 -23.60 -5.51
CA PRO A 130 1.47 -22.67 -6.43
C PRO A 130 0.81 -23.47 -7.53
N SER A 131 -0.42 -23.10 -7.88
CA SER A 131 -1.14 -23.69 -9.02
C SER A 131 -0.24 -23.78 -10.24
N GLU A 132 -0.53 -24.70 -11.15
CA GLU A 132 0.24 -24.81 -12.40
C GLU A 132 0.40 -23.43 -13.05
N LYS A 133 1.65 -23.06 -13.31
CA LYS A 133 2.03 -21.77 -13.88
C LYS A 133 2.37 -21.98 -15.35
N ASP A 134 1.59 -21.39 -16.24
CA ASP A 134 1.80 -21.46 -17.70
C ASP A 134 2.69 -20.31 -18.21
N LYS A 135 2.78 -19.20 -17.47
CA LYS A 135 3.58 -18.02 -17.85
C LYS A 135 4.82 -17.88 -16.98
N LEU A 136 5.93 -17.53 -17.61
CA LEU A 136 7.19 -17.30 -16.89
C LEU A 136 7.18 -15.97 -16.15
N VAL A 137 6.95 -14.86 -16.86
CA VAL A 137 6.93 -13.50 -16.29
C VAL A 137 5.68 -12.76 -16.75
N CYS A 138 4.94 -12.17 -15.81
CA CYS A 138 3.85 -11.24 -16.09
C CYS A 138 4.14 -9.83 -15.54
N TRP A 139 3.55 -8.83 -16.18
CA TRP A 139 3.53 -7.45 -15.69
C TRP A 139 2.21 -6.78 -16.01
N ILE A 140 1.56 -6.21 -14.99
CA ILE A 140 0.34 -5.40 -15.18
C ILE A 140 0.71 -3.94 -14.90
N VAL A 141 0.50 -3.06 -15.87
CA VAL A 141 0.88 -1.64 -15.77
C VAL A 141 -0.10 -0.73 -16.51
N SER A 142 -0.61 0.28 -15.80
CA SER A 142 -1.51 1.29 -16.40
C SER A 142 -0.82 2.64 -16.65
N ASN A 143 0.17 3.02 -15.82
CA ASN A 143 0.91 4.28 -15.98
C ASN A 143 2.26 4.05 -16.69
N TYR A 144 2.20 3.72 -17.97
CA TYR A 144 3.39 3.49 -18.79
C TYR A 144 3.93 4.81 -19.33
N LYS A 145 5.19 5.13 -19.00
CA LYS A 145 5.90 6.26 -19.58
C LYS A 145 7.38 5.90 -19.81
N PRO A 146 7.94 6.05 -21.02
CA PRO A 146 9.31 5.63 -21.34
C PRO A 146 10.40 6.16 -20.40
N GLU A 147 10.20 7.35 -19.83
CA GLU A 147 11.11 7.99 -18.89
C GLU A 147 11.11 7.33 -17.49
N HIS A 148 10.08 6.54 -17.16
CA HIS A 148 10.02 5.87 -15.87
C HIS A 148 11.06 4.75 -15.79
N ARG A 149 11.86 4.73 -14.72
CA ARG A 149 12.88 3.69 -14.49
C ARG A 149 12.33 2.26 -14.57
N ARG A 150 11.11 2.00 -14.09
CA ARG A 150 10.46 0.69 -14.20
C ARG A 150 10.25 0.23 -15.65
N VAL A 151 9.95 1.17 -16.56
CA VAL A 151 9.78 0.90 -17.99
C VAL A 151 11.13 0.55 -18.60
N GLN A 152 12.18 1.30 -18.24
CA GLN A 152 13.55 1.01 -18.69
C GLN A 152 14.02 -0.38 -18.24
N TYR A 153 13.73 -0.79 -17.00
CA TYR A 153 14.01 -2.15 -16.52
C TYR A 153 13.26 -3.21 -17.33
N TYR A 154 11.96 -2.98 -17.57
CA TYR A 154 11.14 -3.86 -18.41
C TYR A 154 11.72 -3.98 -19.83
N GLU A 155 12.02 -2.88 -20.52
CA GLU A 155 12.54 -2.87 -21.89
C GLU A 155 13.91 -3.54 -22.02
N GLN A 156 14.73 -3.47 -20.98
CA GLN A 156 16.01 -4.18 -20.94
C GLN A 156 15.84 -5.67 -20.66
N LEU A 157 14.91 -6.04 -19.78
CA LEU A 157 14.63 -7.43 -19.42
C LEU A 157 13.92 -8.19 -20.54
N SER A 158 12.99 -7.55 -21.25
CA SER A 158 12.21 -8.13 -22.34
C SER A 158 13.07 -8.63 -23.51
N LYS A 159 14.29 -8.12 -23.65
CA LYS A 159 15.29 -8.59 -24.63
C LYS A 159 15.80 -10.01 -24.36
N TYR A 160 15.65 -10.51 -23.13
CA TYR A 160 16.23 -11.77 -22.69
C TYR A 160 15.20 -12.78 -22.20
N VAL A 161 13.99 -12.35 -21.84
CA VAL A 161 12.90 -13.21 -21.38
C VAL A 161 11.57 -12.66 -21.89
N GLN A 162 10.67 -13.55 -22.30
CA GLN A 162 9.31 -13.16 -22.68
C GLN A 162 8.55 -12.68 -21.43
N ILE A 163 7.98 -11.49 -21.52
CA ILE A 163 7.18 -10.88 -20.46
C ILE A 163 5.78 -10.67 -21.03
N HIS A 164 4.77 -11.27 -20.38
CA HIS A 164 3.37 -11.04 -20.73
C HIS A 164 2.91 -9.74 -20.06
N VAL A 165 2.61 -8.73 -20.87
CA VAL A 165 2.27 -7.38 -20.38
C VAL A 165 0.80 -7.11 -20.57
N TYR A 166 0.17 -6.58 -19.53
CA TYR A 166 -1.24 -6.25 -19.51
C TYR A 166 -1.46 -4.84 -18.96
N GLY A 167 -2.64 -4.28 -19.23
CA GLY A 167 -3.05 -2.97 -18.76
C GLY A 167 -3.50 -2.07 -19.89
N GLU A 168 -4.09 -0.94 -19.51
CA GLU A 168 -4.77 -0.01 -20.42
C GLU A 168 -3.88 0.49 -21.55
N PHE A 169 -2.57 0.66 -21.29
CA PHE A 169 -1.62 1.11 -22.30
C PHE A 169 -1.37 0.08 -23.41
N PHE A 170 -1.48 -1.22 -23.10
CA PHE A 170 -1.09 -2.29 -24.02
C PHE A 170 -2.30 -2.93 -24.73
N GLU A 171 -3.38 -3.14 -24.00
CA GLU A 171 -4.57 -3.80 -24.53
C GLU A 171 -5.84 -3.12 -24.01
N ARG A 172 -6.19 -3.42 -22.76
CA ARG A 172 -7.39 -2.92 -22.11
C ARG A 172 -7.22 -2.90 -20.60
N ARG A 173 -8.16 -2.23 -19.93
CA ARG A 173 -8.27 -2.29 -18.49
C ARG A 173 -8.48 -3.74 -18.03
N VAL A 174 -7.69 -4.13 -17.04
CA VAL A 174 -7.76 -5.44 -16.39
C VAL A 174 -8.73 -5.32 -15.22
N SER A 175 -9.76 -6.16 -15.19
CA SER A 175 -10.68 -6.24 -14.04
C SER A 175 -10.00 -6.85 -12.81
N GLU A 176 -10.60 -6.72 -11.62
CA GLU A 176 -10.03 -7.31 -10.41
C GLU A 176 -9.88 -8.83 -10.48
N GLN A 177 -10.84 -9.52 -11.08
CA GLN A 177 -10.77 -10.98 -11.25
C GLN A 177 -9.62 -11.35 -12.19
N GLU A 178 -9.53 -10.68 -13.34
CA GLU A 178 -8.45 -10.93 -14.30
C GLU A 178 -7.08 -10.61 -13.72
N TYR A 179 -6.98 -9.58 -12.89
CA TYR A 179 -5.74 -9.24 -12.18
C TYR A 179 -5.28 -10.43 -11.32
N LYS A 180 -6.20 -11.07 -10.60
CA LYS A 180 -5.91 -12.27 -9.80
C LYS A 180 -5.50 -13.46 -10.67
N ASP A 181 -6.22 -13.69 -11.77
CA ASP A 181 -5.98 -14.81 -12.69
C ASP A 181 -4.63 -14.68 -13.42
N ILE A 182 -4.27 -13.47 -13.83
CA ILE A 182 -2.98 -13.18 -14.50
C ILE A 182 -1.80 -13.41 -13.56
N ILE A 183 -1.89 -12.96 -12.30
CA ILE A 183 -0.80 -13.14 -11.35
C ILE A 183 -0.71 -14.61 -10.93
N SER A 184 -1.83 -15.26 -10.66
CA SER A 184 -1.84 -16.68 -10.29
C SER A 184 -1.37 -17.61 -11.42
N SER A 185 -1.43 -17.18 -12.69
CA SER A 185 -0.90 -17.95 -13.83
C SER A 185 0.61 -17.79 -14.07
N CYS A 186 1.29 -16.84 -13.41
CA CYS A 186 2.73 -16.60 -13.60
C CYS A 186 3.63 -17.11 -12.47
N LYS A 187 4.84 -17.55 -12.82
CA LYS A 187 5.90 -17.86 -11.85
C LYS A 187 6.48 -16.60 -11.22
N PHE A 188 6.75 -15.59 -12.05
CA PHE A 188 7.32 -14.32 -11.63
C PHE A 188 6.40 -13.17 -12.02
N TYR A 189 6.17 -12.25 -11.10
CA TYR A 189 5.41 -11.03 -11.35
C TYR A 189 6.30 -9.81 -11.16
N LEU A 190 6.31 -8.90 -12.13
CA LEU A 190 7.05 -7.65 -12.02
C LEU A 190 6.31 -6.67 -11.09
N SER A 191 6.62 -6.75 -9.80
CA SER A 191 6.11 -5.85 -8.75
C SER A 191 6.86 -4.51 -8.75
N PHE A 192 6.90 -3.82 -9.91
CA PHE A 192 7.65 -2.58 -10.07
C PHE A 192 6.85 -1.35 -9.62
N GLU A 193 7.38 -0.64 -8.64
CA GLU A 193 6.81 0.61 -8.15
C GLU A 193 6.94 1.73 -9.17
N ASN A 194 5.99 2.67 -9.13
CA ASN A 194 6.00 3.84 -10.00
C ASN A 194 7.07 4.87 -9.60
N SER A 195 7.69 4.73 -8.43
CA SER A 195 8.79 5.55 -7.94
C SER A 195 9.58 4.80 -6.85
N ALA A 196 10.79 5.26 -6.56
CA ALA A 196 11.67 4.64 -5.58
C ALA A 196 11.82 5.55 -4.35
N HIS A 197 10.96 5.35 -3.35
CA HIS A 197 10.98 6.11 -2.09
C HIS A 197 11.02 5.18 -0.89
N LYS A 198 11.61 5.65 0.22
CA LYS A 198 11.74 4.86 1.45
C LYS A 198 10.35 4.40 1.92
N ASP A 199 10.21 3.12 2.24
CA ASP A 199 9.00 2.46 2.73
C ASP A 199 7.84 2.38 1.71
N TYR A 200 8.00 2.90 0.49
CA TYR A 200 6.96 2.88 -0.53
C TYR A 200 6.91 1.51 -1.23
N ILE A 201 6.14 0.61 -0.62
CA ILE A 201 5.89 -0.76 -1.07
C ILE A 201 4.38 -0.95 -1.12
N THR A 202 3.87 -1.20 -2.32
CA THR A 202 2.43 -1.12 -2.62
C THR A 202 1.78 -2.49 -2.75
N GLU A 203 0.52 -2.51 -3.17
CA GLU A 203 -0.25 -3.74 -3.43
C GLU A 203 0.47 -4.70 -4.38
N LYS A 204 1.35 -4.18 -5.27
CA LYS A 204 2.07 -4.99 -6.26
C LYS A 204 2.93 -6.08 -5.64
N LEU A 205 3.58 -5.82 -4.50
CA LEU A 205 4.35 -6.83 -3.79
C LEU A 205 3.40 -7.85 -3.16
N PHE A 206 2.44 -7.35 -2.38
CA PHE A 206 1.57 -8.19 -1.55
C PHE A 206 0.64 -9.06 -2.39
N ASN A 207 0.10 -8.54 -3.50
CA ASN A 207 -0.74 -9.31 -4.41
C ASN A 207 0.05 -10.44 -5.09
N ALA A 208 1.29 -10.18 -5.52
CA ALA A 208 2.15 -11.22 -6.08
C ALA A 208 2.40 -12.34 -5.06
N MET A 209 2.77 -11.94 -3.84
CA MET A 209 2.99 -12.87 -2.74
C MET A 209 1.73 -13.68 -2.44
N ASP A 210 0.58 -13.02 -2.34
CA ASP A 210 -0.72 -13.62 -1.99
C ASP A 210 -1.24 -14.60 -3.05
N LEU A 211 -1.08 -14.25 -4.32
CA LEU A 211 -1.54 -15.04 -5.47
C LEU A 211 -0.50 -16.07 -5.96
N GLY A 212 0.55 -16.29 -5.17
CA GLY A 212 1.52 -17.37 -5.38
C GLY A 212 2.46 -17.16 -6.56
N ALA A 213 2.74 -15.92 -6.93
CA ALA A 213 3.85 -15.57 -7.80
C ALA A 213 5.06 -15.11 -6.96
N VAL A 214 6.27 -15.31 -7.48
CA VAL A 214 7.48 -14.72 -6.87
C VAL A 214 7.61 -13.27 -7.36
N PRO A 215 7.55 -12.27 -6.46
CA PRO A 215 7.68 -10.88 -6.85
C PRO A 215 9.12 -10.56 -7.28
N VAL A 216 9.26 -9.96 -8.46
CA VAL A 216 10.48 -9.31 -8.94
C VAL A 216 10.28 -7.81 -8.76
N VAL A 217 11.02 -7.20 -7.85
CA VAL A 217 10.73 -5.86 -7.33
C VAL A 217 11.71 -4.81 -7.83
N PHE A 218 11.17 -3.61 -8.05
CA PHE A 218 11.91 -2.36 -8.21
C PHE A 218 11.17 -1.27 -7.42
N GLY A 219 11.88 -0.51 -6.60
CA GLY A 219 11.31 0.51 -5.73
C GLY A 219 12.34 1.00 -4.72
N PRO A 220 12.03 1.03 -3.40
CA PRO A 220 13.02 1.29 -2.36
C PRO A 220 14.20 0.29 -2.40
N SER A 221 15.30 0.57 -1.70
CA SER A 221 16.44 -0.35 -1.62
C SER A 221 16.06 -1.75 -1.12
N ARG A 222 16.80 -2.78 -1.53
CA ARG A 222 16.72 -4.17 -1.01
C ARG A 222 16.55 -4.25 0.51
N LYS A 223 17.43 -3.57 1.27
CA LYS A 223 17.40 -3.50 2.74
C LYS A 223 16.12 -2.86 3.29
N ASN A 224 15.47 -1.99 2.53
CA ASN A 224 14.20 -1.40 2.93
C ASN A 224 13.06 -2.41 2.75
N TYR A 225 12.99 -3.18 1.66
CA TYR A 225 12.04 -4.29 1.51
C TYR A 225 12.15 -5.33 2.63
N GLU A 226 13.39 -5.68 3.03
CA GLU A 226 13.66 -6.66 4.11
C GLU A 226 13.16 -6.22 5.49
N ARG A 227 12.74 -4.96 5.64
CA ARG A 227 12.06 -4.48 6.86
C ARG A 227 10.58 -4.83 6.91
N PHE A 228 9.99 -5.29 5.81
CA PHE A 228 8.56 -5.57 5.66
C PHE A 228 8.28 -7.04 5.34
N VAL A 229 9.17 -7.69 4.58
CA VAL A 229 9.04 -9.10 4.18
C VAL A 229 10.40 -9.82 4.29
N PRO A 230 10.43 -11.15 4.48
CA PRO A 230 11.68 -11.91 4.46
C PRO A 230 12.47 -11.70 3.16
N GLY A 231 13.80 -11.61 3.26
CA GLY A 231 14.65 -11.43 2.09
C GLY A 231 14.51 -12.57 1.07
N ASP A 232 14.27 -13.79 1.51
CA ASP A 232 14.06 -14.92 0.60
C ASP A 232 12.63 -15.00 0.03
N ALA A 233 11.78 -13.98 0.20
CA ALA A 233 10.43 -13.94 -0.36
C ALA A 233 10.32 -13.19 -1.71
N PHE A 234 11.38 -12.49 -2.15
CA PHE A 234 11.36 -11.65 -3.34
C PHE A 234 12.72 -11.54 -4.03
N ILE A 235 12.71 -11.18 -5.31
CA ILE A 235 13.89 -10.95 -6.15
C ILE A 235 14.02 -9.45 -6.38
N HIS A 236 15.13 -8.82 -5.97
CA HIS A 236 15.34 -7.40 -6.21
C HIS A 236 16.16 -7.19 -7.48
N VAL A 237 15.79 -6.21 -8.31
CA VAL A 237 16.53 -5.92 -9.56
C VAL A 237 18.01 -5.60 -9.33
N ASP A 238 18.31 -4.90 -8.23
CA ASP A 238 19.69 -4.54 -7.84
C ASP A 238 20.51 -5.70 -7.25
N ASP A 239 19.93 -6.90 -7.06
CA ASP A 239 20.70 -8.10 -6.69
C ASP A 239 21.57 -8.60 -7.87
N PHE A 240 21.39 -8.03 -9.07
CA PHE A 240 22.03 -8.47 -10.30
C PHE A 240 22.83 -7.34 -10.97
N PRO A 241 23.99 -7.66 -11.57
CA PRO A 241 24.79 -6.66 -12.29
C PRO A 241 24.17 -6.21 -13.63
N SER A 242 23.14 -6.90 -14.13
CA SER A 242 22.42 -6.54 -15.37
C SER A 242 21.08 -7.27 -15.48
N MET A 243 20.18 -6.75 -16.33
CA MET A 243 18.92 -7.45 -16.65
C MET A 243 19.14 -8.81 -17.34
N ARG A 244 20.27 -8.99 -18.04
CA ARG A 244 20.65 -10.30 -18.59
C ARG A 244 20.97 -11.30 -17.49
N ALA A 245 21.63 -10.87 -16.42
CA ALA A 245 21.92 -11.72 -15.27
C ALA A 245 20.64 -12.06 -14.50
N LEU A 246 19.73 -11.10 -14.33
CA LEU A 246 18.39 -11.34 -13.78
C LEU A 246 17.63 -12.37 -14.63
N ALA A 247 17.56 -12.21 -15.95
CA ALA A 247 16.89 -13.17 -16.84
C ALA A 247 17.46 -14.58 -16.72
N LYS A 248 18.79 -14.73 -16.68
CA LYS A 248 19.45 -16.03 -16.44
C LYS A 248 19.03 -16.65 -15.11
N TYR A 249 18.91 -15.84 -14.06
CA TYR A 249 18.46 -16.29 -12.75
C TYR A 249 16.99 -16.74 -12.78
N LEU A 250 16.10 -16.02 -13.44
CA LEU A 250 14.70 -16.43 -13.62
C LEU A 250 14.60 -17.77 -14.36
N PHE A 251 15.41 -18.00 -15.41
CA PHE A 251 15.47 -19.29 -16.10
C PHE A 251 16.04 -20.42 -15.24
N LEU A 252 17.05 -20.13 -14.40
CA LEU A 252 17.58 -21.09 -13.44
C LEU A 252 16.47 -21.56 -12.48
N LEU A 253 15.72 -20.62 -11.90
CA LEU A 253 14.60 -20.92 -11.02
C LEU A 253 13.47 -21.66 -11.75
N HIS A 254 13.15 -21.27 -12.98
CA HIS A 254 12.15 -21.95 -13.79
C HIS A 254 12.49 -23.43 -14.02
N ARG A 255 13.78 -23.74 -14.25
CA ARG A 255 14.27 -25.12 -14.48
C ARG A 255 14.54 -25.90 -13.19
N ASN A 256 14.57 -25.23 -12.04
CA ASN A 256 14.87 -25.85 -10.75
C ASN A 256 13.75 -25.57 -9.75
N GLN A 257 12.80 -26.50 -9.69
CA GLN A 257 11.62 -26.39 -8.82
C GLN A 257 11.99 -26.24 -7.35
N ALA A 258 13.03 -26.95 -6.87
CA ALA A 258 13.47 -26.85 -5.49
C ALA A 258 13.95 -25.43 -5.14
N LEU A 259 14.71 -24.77 -6.03
CA LEU A 259 15.12 -23.38 -5.83
C LEU A 259 13.94 -22.40 -5.91
N TYR A 260 13.04 -22.59 -6.87
CA TYR A 260 11.82 -21.78 -6.99
C TYR A 260 10.96 -21.85 -5.72
N LEU A 261 10.72 -23.06 -5.20
CA LEU A 261 9.88 -23.28 -4.01
C LEU A 261 10.46 -22.66 -2.73
N ARG A 262 11.76 -22.31 -2.70
CA ARG A 262 12.35 -21.59 -1.55
C ARG A 262 11.70 -20.24 -1.32
N TYR A 263 11.23 -19.58 -2.38
CA TYR A 263 10.61 -18.26 -2.31
C TYR A 263 9.27 -18.23 -1.58
N PHE A 264 8.70 -19.40 -1.27
CA PHE A 264 7.42 -19.53 -0.57
C PHE A 264 7.57 -20.02 0.88
N ARG A 265 8.80 -20.22 1.38
CA ARG A 265 9.03 -20.70 2.76
C ARG A 265 8.43 -19.80 3.83
N TRP A 266 8.34 -18.50 3.57
CA TRP A 266 7.74 -17.52 4.49
C TRP A 266 6.29 -17.85 4.84
N ARG A 267 5.56 -18.55 3.95
CA ARG A 267 4.15 -18.92 4.16
C ARG A 267 3.91 -19.91 5.27
N ARG A 268 4.96 -20.63 5.69
CA ARG A 268 4.91 -21.49 6.89
C ARG A 268 4.67 -20.71 8.18
N ARG A 269 4.90 -19.39 8.16
CA ARG A 269 4.84 -18.54 9.34
C ARG A 269 3.93 -17.34 9.16
N PHE A 270 3.66 -16.94 7.92
CA PHE A 270 2.94 -15.72 7.65
C PHE A 270 1.95 -15.86 6.50
N GLN A 271 0.88 -15.07 6.54
CA GLN A 271 -0.01 -14.82 5.43
C GLN A 271 -0.03 -13.32 5.10
N VAL A 272 -0.45 -12.98 3.88
CA VAL A 272 -0.60 -11.58 3.46
C VAL A 272 -1.89 -11.03 4.06
N LYS A 273 -1.81 -9.84 4.65
CA LYS A 273 -2.96 -9.00 4.99
C LYS A 273 -2.87 -7.73 4.16
N THR A 274 -3.83 -7.51 3.27
CA THR A 274 -3.99 -6.25 2.53
C THR A 274 -4.73 -5.21 3.37
N ALA A 275 -4.43 -3.93 3.15
CA ALA A 275 -5.13 -2.86 3.85
C ALA A 275 -6.54 -2.68 3.29
N TYR A 276 -7.50 -2.40 4.18
CA TYR A 276 -8.89 -2.18 3.81
C TYR A 276 -9.15 -0.68 3.57
N PHE A 277 -8.61 -0.18 2.47
CA PHE A 277 -8.74 1.24 2.10
C PHE A 277 -10.16 1.59 1.61
N PRO A 278 -10.73 2.75 1.96
CA PRO A 278 -10.22 3.75 2.90
C PRO A 278 -10.72 3.57 4.35
N VAL A 279 -11.49 2.52 4.64
CA VAL A 279 -12.13 2.29 5.95
C VAL A 279 -11.10 2.16 7.07
N GLU A 280 -10.03 1.38 6.86
CA GLU A 280 -8.95 1.18 7.84
C GLU A 280 -8.26 2.50 8.19
N ASN A 281 -8.07 3.39 7.21
CA ASN A 281 -7.50 4.72 7.43
C ASN A 281 -8.37 5.57 8.37
N ALA A 282 -9.69 5.58 8.15
CA ALA A 282 -10.63 6.32 9.00
C ALA A 282 -10.73 5.72 10.41
N CYS A 283 -10.80 4.40 10.53
CA CYS A 283 -10.90 3.75 11.82
C CYS A 283 -9.62 3.89 12.66
N LEU A 284 -8.44 3.74 12.05
CA LEU A 284 -7.16 3.95 12.75
C LEU A 284 -6.92 5.42 13.10
N SER A 285 -7.46 6.37 12.33
CA SER A 285 -7.49 7.79 12.72
C SER A 285 -8.22 7.99 14.05
N CYS A 286 -9.37 7.34 14.19
CA CYS A 286 -10.17 7.41 15.40
C CYS A 286 -9.46 6.81 16.61
N GLU A 287 -8.89 5.62 16.45
CA GLU A 287 -8.10 4.95 17.48
C GLU A 287 -6.89 5.81 17.90
N TYR A 288 -6.19 6.42 16.94
CA TYR A 288 -5.06 7.30 17.22
C TYR A 288 -5.47 8.52 18.04
N ILE A 289 -6.54 9.21 17.68
CA ILE A 289 -7.04 10.38 18.44
C ILE A 289 -7.44 9.98 19.86
N ARG A 290 -8.08 8.81 20.00
CA ARG A 290 -8.48 8.27 21.31
C ARG A 290 -7.29 8.11 22.25
N GLN A 291 -6.18 7.61 21.73
CA GLN A 291 -4.94 7.36 22.47
C GLN A 291 -4.06 8.61 22.63
N ASN A 292 -4.19 9.58 21.72
CA ASN A 292 -3.31 10.74 21.63
C ASN A 292 -4.14 12.02 21.68
N ARG A 293 -4.51 12.50 22.87
CA ARG A 293 -5.30 13.75 23.03
C ARG A 293 -4.45 15.01 23.14
N GLN A 294 -3.13 14.86 23.25
CA GLN A 294 -2.20 15.98 23.42
C GLN A 294 -2.06 16.79 22.12
N TYR A 295 -1.76 18.08 22.27
CA TYR A 295 -1.42 18.96 21.16
C TYR A 295 -0.17 18.46 20.43
N GLN A 296 -0.17 18.57 19.11
CA GLN A 296 0.91 18.10 18.23
C GLN A 296 1.04 19.05 17.03
N VAL A 297 2.25 19.10 16.44
CA VAL A 297 2.57 19.84 15.22
C VAL A 297 3.25 18.88 14.24
N LEU A 298 2.87 18.97 12.96
CA LEU A 298 3.52 18.24 11.88
C LEU A 298 4.37 19.21 11.06
N THR A 299 5.69 19.09 11.17
CA THR A 299 6.63 20.10 10.64
C THR A 299 7.02 19.89 9.17
N ASN A 300 6.65 18.77 8.54
CA ASN A 300 6.95 18.51 7.13
C ASN A 300 6.04 17.39 6.60
N LEU A 301 5.14 17.75 5.68
CA LEU A 301 4.17 16.85 5.05
C LEU A 301 4.80 15.91 4.01
N TYR A 302 5.87 16.34 3.35
CA TYR A 302 6.39 15.72 2.13
C TYR A 302 7.69 14.94 2.36
N ARG A 303 7.88 14.38 3.58
CA ARG A 303 9.05 13.57 3.96
C ARG A 303 9.08 12.18 3.32
#